data_AF-A0A3P8GQQ6-F1
#
_entry.id   AF-A0A3P8GQQ6-F1
#
_cell.length_a   1.000
_cell.length_b   1.000
_cell.length_c   1.000
_cell.angle_alpha   90.00
_cell.angle_beta   90.00
_cell.angle_gamma   90.00
#
_symmetry.space_group_name_H-M   'P 1'
#
loop_
_entity.id
_entity.type
_entity.pdbx_description
1 polymer ?
#
loop_
_entity_poly.entity_id
_entity_poly.type
_entity_poly.pdbx_seq_one_letter_code
_entity_poly.pdbx_strand_id
1 'polypeptide(L)'
;METERHFVRCLFSSVNCLNENKSPKDIYQAQYFSQELGKLLSKSNFVSLVCYSIENPLPTHKNNRLLSTRLFSQITQISTLNRLQEVILGLSLTHSNDPQLSAHAKQWVHQKLPELVTTHLAVYDGKSLR
;
A
#
# COMPACT_ATOMS: atom_id res chain seq x y z
N MET A 1 9.69 19.03 1.99
CA MET A 1 8.85 18.17 1.12
C MET A 1 9.67 17.16 0.31
N GLU A 2 10.79 17.53 -0.30
CA GLU A 2 11.56 16.58 -1.14
C GLU A 2 12.12 15.38 -0.36
N THR A 3 12.63 15.60 0.86
CA THR A 3 13.12 14.51 1.73
C THR A 3 12.03 13.48 2.05
N GLU A 4 10.80 13.95 2.24
CA GLU A 4 9.65 13.10 2.54
C GLU A 4 9.23 12.29 1.32
N ARG A 5 9.17 12.93 0.15
CA ARG A 5 8.95 12.23 -1.13
C ARG A 5 10.02 11.18 -1.38
N HIS A 6 11.29 11.51 -1.13
CA HIS A 6 12.40 10.56 -1.26
C HIS A 6 12.27 9.39 -0.29
N PHE A 7 11.92 9.65 0.97
CA PHE A 7 11.68 8.60 1.96
C PHE A 7 10.58 7.63 1.52
N VAL A 8 9.42 8.14 1.08
CA VAL A 8 8.31 7.29 0.62
C VAL A 8 8.70 6.52 -0.65
N ARG A 9 9.48 7.11 -1.56
CA ARG A 9 10.03 6.40 -2.72
C ARG A 9 10.93 5.24 -2.32
N CYS A 10 11.82 5.43 -1.34
CA CYS A 10 12.64 4.35 -0.78
C CYS A 10 11.78 3.25 -0.17
N LEU A 11 10.74 3.65 0.57
CA LEU A 11 9.82 2.74 1.27
C LEU A 11 9.07 1.81 0.31
N PHE A 12 8.53 2.34 -0.80
CA PHE A 12 7.89 1.52 -1.83
C PHE A 12 8.90 0.68 -2.63
N SER A 13 10.11 1.20 -2.84
CA SER A 13 11.17 0.45 -3.52
C SER A 13 11.61 -0.80 -2.74
N SER A 14 11.63 -0.74 -1.40
CA SER A 14 11.96 -1.92 -0.58
C SER A 14 10.88 -3.00 -0.63
N VAL A 15 9.61 -2.62 -0.78
CA VAL A 15 8.50 -3.57 -0.95
C VAL A 15 8.59 -4.31 -2.28
N ASN A 16 9.03 -3.63 -3.34
CA ASN A 16 9.18 -4.28 -4.65
C ASN A 16 10.25 -5.38 -4.67
N CYS A 17 11.18 -5.37 -3.71
CA CYS A 17 12.21 -6.38 -3.54
C CYS A 17 11.73 -7.64 -2.81
N LEU A 18 10.49 -7.66 -2.30
CA LEU A 18 9.92 -8.84 -1.66
C LEU A 18 9.76 -9.93 -2.73
N ASN A 19 10.80 -10.76 -2.85
CA ASN A 19 10.79 -11.95 -3.69
C ASN A 19 9.90 -13.02 -3.05
N GLU A 20 9.43 -13.96 -3.87
CA GLU A 20 8.63 -15.11 -3.41
C GLU A 20 9.37 -15.96 -2.35
N ASN A 21 10.71 -15.91 -2.34
CA ASN A 21 11.57 -16.50 -1.32
C ASN A 21 11.78 -15.51 -0.16
N LYS A 22 10.87 -15.54 0.83
CA LYS A 22 10.90 -14.69 2.02
C LYS A 22 12.17 -14.94 2.84
N SER A 23 13.20 -14.11 2.68
CA SER A 23 14.32 -14.07 3.62
C SER A 23 13.88 -13.38 4.93
N PRO A 24 14.58 -13.59 6.04
CA PRO A 24 14.31 -12.85 7.28
C PRO A 24 14.36 -11.33 7.09
N LYS A 25 15.23 -10.84 6.19
CA LYS A 25 15.33 -9.41 5.86
C LYS A 25 14.05 -8.88 5.21
N ASP A 26 13.41 -9.68 4.36
CA ASP A 26 12.16 -9.31 3.67
C ASP A 26 11.01 -9.17 4.67
N ILE A 27 10.98 -10.03 5.70
CA ILE A 27 10.00 -9.96 6.78
C ILE A 27 10.16 -8.65 7.58
N TYR A 28 11.39 -8.28 7.93
CA TYR A 28 11.64 -7.01 8.63
C TYR A 28 11.31 -5.79 7.77
N GLN A 29 11.59 -5.84 6.47
CA GLN A 29 11.24 -4.77 5.54
C GLN A 29 9.71 -4.62 5.40
N ALA A 30 8.98 -5.73 5.33
CA ALA A 30 7.52 -5.75 5.31
C ALA A 30 6.90 -5.20 6.61
N GLN A 31 7.47 -5.53 7.77
CA GLN A 31 7.05 -4.98 9.07
C GLN A 31 7.30 -3.48 9.16
N TYR A 32 8.51 -3.04 8.79
CA TYR A 32 8.88 -1.63 8.77
C TYR A 32 8.00 -0.83 7.81
N PHE A 33 7.72 -1.39 6.62
CA PHE A 33 6.79 -0.81 5.66
C PHE A 33 5.41 -0.57 6.26
N SER A 34 4.81 -1.60 6.88
CA SER A 34 3.48 -1.47 7.50
C SER A 34 3.46 -0.42 8.61
N GLN A 35 4.51 -0.38 9.43
CA GLN A 35 4.63 0.61 10.51
C GLN A 35 4.71 2.04 9.98
N GLU A 36 5.61 2.28 9.01
CA GLU A 36 5.79 3.61 8.43
C GLU A 36 4.57 4.02 7.59
N LEU A 37 3.94 3.09 6.88
CA LEU A 37 2.68 3.36 6.19
C LEU A 37 1.61 3.81 7.18
N GLY A 38 1.48 3.15 8.34
CA GLY A 38 0.57 3.57 9.41
C GLY A 38 0.82 5.00 9.89
N LYS A 39 2.07 5.44 10.00
CA LYS A 39 2.41 6.84 10.34
C LYS A 39 2.10 7.81 9.21
N LEU A 40 2.31 7.39 7.96
CA LEU A 40 2.04 8.18 6.77
C LEU A 40 0.55 8.43 6.56
N LEU A 41 -0.32 7.47 6.92
CA LEU A 41 -1.78 7.61 6.84
C LEU A 41 -2.32 8.82 7.61
N SER A 42 -1.68 9.18 8.72
CA SER A 42 -2.09 10.32 9.55
C SER A 42 -1.72 11.68 8.93
N LYS A 43 -1.00 11.70 7.80
CA LYS A 43 -0.56 12.94 7.15
C LYS A 43 -1.55 13.41 6.10
N SER A 44 -1.85 14.71 6.07
CA SER A 44 -2.77 15.31 5.11
C SER A 44 -2.30 15.24 3.65
N ASN A 45 -0.98 15.12 3.43
CA ASN A 45 -0.37 15.00 2.10
C ASN A 45 -0.14 13.55 1.66
N PHE A 46 -0.70 12.56 2.37
CA PHE A 46 -0.49 11.14 2.10
C PHE A 46 -0.74 10.75 0.64
N VAL A 47 -1.90 11.13 0.09
CA VAL A 47 -2.30 10.79 -1.28
C VAL A 47 -1.26 11.28 -2.29
N SER A 48 -0.86 12.55 -2.17
CA SER A 48 0.14 13.16 -3.06
C SER A 48 1.51 12.49 -2.92
N LEU A 49 1.92 12.11 -1.71
CA LEU A 49 3.18 11.40 -1.49
C LEU A 49 3.18 10.03 -2.15
N VAL A 50 2.12 9.24 -1.95
CA VAL A 50 2.00 7.89 -2.52
C VAL A 50 1.97 7.93 -4.04
N CYS A 51 1.11 8.78 -4.63
CA CYS A 51 1.00 8.89 -6.09
C CYS A 51 2.34 9.32 -6.70
N TYR A 52 2.98 10.34 -6.11
CA TYR A 52 4.28 10.81 -6.58
C TYR A 52 5.35 9.70 -6.52
N SER A 53 5.40 8.94 -5.43
CA SER A 53 6.42 7.92 -5.24
C SER A 53 6.33 6.77 -6.23
N ILE A 54 5.12 6.41 -6.66
CA ILE A 54 4.90 5.35 -7.65
C ILE A 54 5.09 5.85 -9.07
N GLU A 55 4.72 7.11 -9.34
CA GLU A 55 4.92 7.76 -10.65
C GLU A 55 6.39 8.12 -10.90
N ASN A 56 7.14 8.41 -9.83
CA ASN A 56 8.55 8.79 -9.89
C ASN A 56 9.41 7.78 -9.12
N PRO A 57 9.50 6.51 -9.53
CA PRO A 57 10.29 5.50 -8.83
C PRO A 57 11.79 5.85 -8.84
N LEU A 58 12.56 5.22 -7.94
CA LEU A 58 14.01 5.45 -7.87
C LEU A 58 14.71 4.81 -9.08
N PRO A 59 15.67 5.49 -9.74
CA PRO A 59 16.35 5.00 -10.95
C PRO A 59 17.15 3.71 -10.75
N THR A 60 17.44 3.34 -9.50
CA THR A 60 18.27 2.19 -9.13
C THR A 60 17.58 0.85 -9.38
N HIS A 61 16.25 0.81 -9.52
CA HIS A 61 15.51 -0.43 -9.78
C HIS A 61 15.09 -0.51 -11.26
N LYS A 62 15.78 -1.35 -12.04
CA LYS A 62 15.63 -1.50 -13.51
C LYS A 62 14.25 -1.96 -14.04
N ASN A 63 13.18 -1.96 -13.25
CA ASN A 63 11.86 -2.48 -13.67
C ASN A 63 10.68 -1.64 -13.15
N ASN A 64 10.73 -0.33 -13.41
CA ASN A 64 9.74 0.65 -12.97
C ASN A 64 8.31 0.39 -13.47
N ARG A 65 8.12 -0.27 -14.62
CA ARG A 65 6.79 -0.59 -15.18
C ARG A 65 6.12 -1.78 -14.51
N LEU A 66 6.89 -2.67 -13.89
CA LEU A 66 6.36 -3.83 -13.16
C LEU A 66 5.80 -3.42 -11.79
N LEU A 67 6.23 -2.28 -11.25
CA LEU A 67 5.72 -1.72 -9.99
C LEU A 67 4.21 -1.56 -10.07
N SER A 68 3.65 -0.83 -11.04
CA SER A 68 2.19 -0.60 -11.09
C SER A 68 1.38 -1.88 -11.23
N THR A 69 1.87 -2.86 -12.00
CA THR A 69 1.17 -4.14 -12.22
C THR A 69 1.26 -5.12 -11.06
N ARG A 70 2.36 -5.10 -10.28
CA ARG A 70 2.60 -6.03 -9.18
C ARG A 70 2.40 -5.40 -7.80
N LEU A 71 2.24 -4.08 -7.72
CA LEU A 71 2.09 -3.33 -6.47
C LEU A 71 1.03 -3.97 -5.58
N PHE A 72 -0.16 -4.15 -6.14
CA PHE A 72 -1.31 -4.72 -5.45
C PHE A 72 -1.04 -6.15 -4.99
N SER A 73 -0.48 -7.00 -5.85
CA SER A 73 -0.09 -8.37 -5.48
C SER A 73 0.97 -8.40 -4.37
N GLN A 74 1.97 -7.52 -4.43
CA GLN A 74 3.03 -7.42 -3.42
C GLN A 74 2.47 -6.92 -2.10
N ILE A 75 1.58 -5.93 -2.13
CA ILE A 75 0.87 -5.40 -0.96
C ILE A 75 0.05 -6.51 -0.30
N THR A 76 -0.71 -7.32 -1.06
CA THR A 76 -1.45 -8.47 -0.49
C THR A 76 -0.52 -9.48 0.18
N GLN A 77 0.70 -9.65 -0.33
CA GLN A 77 1.69 -10.59 0.22
C GLN A 77 2.34 -10.08 1.51
N ILE A 78 2.26 -8.76 1.77
CA ILE A 78 2.68 -8.17 3.05
C ILE A 78 1.62 -8.52 4.09
N SER A 79 1.79 -9.70 4.70
CA SER A 79 0.92 -10.24 5.75
C SER A 79 0.76 -9.32 6.98
N THR A 80 1.55 -8.24 7.09
CA THR A 80 1.57 -7.29 8.20
C THR A 80 0.75 -6.02 7.95
N LEU A 81 0.23 -5.81 6.73
CA LEU A 81 -0.69 -4.71 6.46
C LEU A 81 -2.08 -5.03 6.98
N ASN A 82 -2.68 -4.09 7.69
CA ASN A 82 -4.07 -4.23 8.10
C ASN A 82 -5.01 -3.81 6.95
N ARG A 83 -6.25 -4.31 6.98
CA ARG A 83 -7.24 -4.06 5.92
C ARG A 83 -7.52 -2.57 5.70
N LEU A 84 -7.44 -1.76 6.76
CA LEU A 84 -7.61 -0.31 6.66
C LEU A 84 -6.48 0.33 5.84
N GLN A 85 -5.23 -0.06 6.07
CA GLN A 85 -4.07 0.39 5.32
C GLN A 85 -4.18 -0.02 3.85
N GLU A 86 -4.60 -1.25 3.54
CA GLU A 86 -4.79 -1.72 2.16
C GLU A 86 -5.84 -0.88 1.41
N VAL A 87 -6.96 -0.56 2.08
CA VAL A 87 -8.05 0.25 1.49
C VAL A 87 -7.60 1.69 1.31
N ILE A 88 -6.98 2.33 2.29
CA ILE A 88 -6.54 3.73 2.18
C ILE A 88 -5.43 3.86 1.12
N LEU A 89 -4.52 2.88 1.04
CA LEU A 89 -3.51 2.83 -0.01
C LEU A 89 -4.17 2.70 -1.39
N GLY A 90 -5.12 1.78 -1.55
CA GLY A 90 -5.90 1.64 -2.79
C GLY A 90 -6.63 2.94 -3.17
N LEU A 91 -7.32 3.58 -2.22
CA LEU A 91 -8.02 4.85 -2.43
C LEU A 91 -7.05 5.94 -2.90
N SER A 92 -5.88 6.02 -2.28
CA SER A 92 -4.86 7.00 -2.65
C SER A 92 -4.40 6.83 -4.10
N LEU A 93 -4.21 5.59 -4.54
CA LEU A 93 -3.78 5.27 -5.91
C LEU A 93 -4.84 5.56 -6.97
N THR A 94 -6.12 5.68 -6.59
CA THR A 94 -7.16 6.11 -7.54
C THR A 94 -6.93 7.53 -8.05
N HIS A 95 -6.18 8.34 -7.31
CA HIS A 95 -5.80 9.71 -7.66
C HIS A 95 -4.49 9.80 -8.46
N SER A 96 -3.89 8.67 -8.84
CA SER A 96 -2.69 8.69 -9.69
C SER A 96 -2.99 9.26 -11.08
N ASN A 97 -1.99 9.91 -11.66
CA ASN A 97 -1.97 10.37 -13.05
C ASN A 97 -1.87 9.23 -14.07
N ASP A 98 -1.53 8.00 -13.63
CA ASP A 98 -1.56 6.81 -14.48
C ASP A 98 -2.99 6.23 -14.53
N PRO A 99 -3.68 6.28 -15.68
CA PRO A 99 -5.05 5.80 -15.81
C PRO A 99 -5.16 4.28 -15.64
N GLN A 100 -4.12 3.51 -15.99
CA GLN A 100 -4.10 2.06 -15.76
C GLN A 100 -4.00 1.78 -14.26
N LEU A 101 -3.07 2.42 -13.56
CA LEU A 101 -2.93 2.27 -12.11
C LEU A 101 -4.20 2.71 -11.37
N SER A 102 -4.79 3.84 -11.77
CA SER A 102 -6.05 4.33 -11.19
C SER A 102 -7.21 3.34 -11.40
N ALA A 103 -7.31 2.72 -12.59
CA ALA A 103 -8.33 1.71 -12.86
C ALA A 103 -8.15 0.46 -11.99
N HIS A 104 -6.91 -0.05 -11.87
CA HIS A 104 -6.61 -1.19 -10.99
C HIS A 104 -6.86 -0.86 -9.52
N ALA A 105 -6.50 0.36 -9.08
CA ALA A 105 -6.76 0.84 -7.74
C ALA A 105 -8.26 0.87 -7.42
N LYS A 106 -9.09 1.32 -8.36
CA LYS A 106 -10.55 1.30 -8.20
C LYS A 106 -11.07 -0.12 -8.04
N GLN A 107 -10.63 -1.05 -8.89
CA GLN A 107 -11.01 -2.47 -8.78
C GLN A 107 -10.59 -3.07 -7.43
N TRP A 108 -9.37 -2.79 -6.98
CA TRP A 108 -8.86 -3.21 -5.69
C TRP A 108 -9.71 -2.69 -4.53
N VAL A 109 -10.03 -1.40 -4.50
CA VAL A 109 -10.87 -0.80 -3.46
C VAL A 109 -12.27 -1.41 -3.48
N HIS A 110 -12.85 -1.64 -4.66
CA HIS A 110 -14.15 -2.31 -4.79
C HIS A 110 -14.17 -3.71 -4.17
N GLN A 111 -13.05 -4.43 -4.17
CA GLN A 111 -12.92 -5.74 -3.54
C GLN A 111 -12.65 -5.64 -2.03
N LYS A 112 -11.73 -4.76 -1.62
CA LYS A 112 -11.24 -4.66 -0.24
C LYS A 112 -12.15 -3.87 0.70
N LEU A 113 -12.91 -2.90 0.18
CA LEU A 113 -13.80 -2.07 0.98
C LEU A 113 -14.95 -2.88 1.61
N PRO A 114 -15.68 -3.75 0.87
CA PRO A 114 -16.68 -4.64 1.47
C PRO A 114 -16.08 -5.58 2.52
N GLU A 115 -14.88 -6.13 2.29
CA GLU A 115 -14.19 -6.97 3.26
C GLU A 115 -13.90 -6.22 4.57
N LEU A 116 -13.41 -4.98 4.47
CA LEU A 116 -13.15 -4.11 5.62
C LEU A 116 -14.45 -3.85 6.41
N VAL A 117 -15.51 -3.43 5.71
CA VAL A 117 -16.82 -3.14 6.32
C VAL A 117 -17.38 -4.39 7.01
N THR A 118 -17.36 -5.54 6.34
CA THR A 118 -17.83 -6.81 6.92
C THR A 118 -17.04 -7.20 8.17
N THR A 119 -15.72 -6.98 8.17
CA THR A 119 -14.86 -7.23 9.33
C THR A 119 -15.24 -6.35 10.51
N HIS A 120 -15.49 -5.06 10.26
CA HIS A 120 -15.92 -4.12 11.30
C HIS A 120 -17.35 -4.41 11.77
N LEU A 121 -18.28 -4.72 10.87
CA LEU A 121 -19.67 -5.03 11.22
C LEU A 121 -19.79 -6.36 11.99
N ALA A 122 -19.04 -7.40 11.61
CA ALA A 122 -19.01 -8.67 12.36
C ALA A 122 -18.49 -8.46 13.80
N VAL A 123 -17.58 -7.50 14.01
CA VAL A 123 -17.13 -7.10 15.35
C VAL A 123 -18.23 -6.39 16.14
N TYR A 124 -19.13 -5.65 15.48
CA TYR A 124 -20.29 -5.03 16.14
C TYR A 124 -21.37 -6.05 16.50
N ASP A 125 -21.64 -7.02 15.63
CA ASP A 125 -22.64 -8.07 15.89
C ASP A 125 -22.23 -8.96 17.08
N GLY A 126 -20.94 -9.30 17.20
CA GLY A 126 -20.38 -10.02 18.35
C GLY A 126 -20.30 -9.22 19.66
N LYS A 127 -20.47 -7.90 19.61
CA LYS A 127 -20.52 -7.03 20.81
C LYS A 127 -21.94 -6.73 21.29
N SER A 128 -22.96 -7.01 20.48
CA SER A 128 -24.36 -6.81 20.89
C SER A 128 -24.93 -7.98 21.71
N LEU A 129 -24.14 -9.04 21.93
CA LEU A 129 -24.51 -10.27 22.66
C LEU A 129 -23.74 -10.46 23.98
N ARG A 130 -23.18 -9.40 24.57
CA ARG A 130 -22.59 -9.42 25.90
C ARG A 130 -23.20 -8.39 26.82
#